data_AF-A0A1Y2DBK8-F1
#
_entry.id   AF-A0A1Y2DBK8-F1
#
_cell.length_a   1.000
_cell.length_b   1.000
_cell.length_c   1.000
_cell.angle_alpha   90.00
_cell.angle_beta   90.00
_cell.angle_gamma   90.00
#
_symmetry.space_group_name_H-M   'P 1'
#
loop_
_entity.id
_entity.type
_entity.pdbx_description
1 polymer ?
#
loop_
_entity_poly.entity_id
_entity_poly.type
_entity_poly.pdbx_seq_one_letter_code
_entity_poly.pdbx_strand_id
1 'polypeptide(L)'
;MPRGLNKAGDQSLPVCQQCAKAGRYCDRLTIAAQFVEWPGTTSLGATVSKTDDDTTTQFPENPRAALEDARLARLFHHYVSDLSSWYDLSDGSHTFATLVPELALDEPLLFCALMALSAVHLSKTVSRTAGTSAMAQLYHRRCVRLMIGLEEGSHLQARGVALAATCLLRSYEILDEDVDPNRHLQGAYSLAAYAGVSLGILQGGLLAAGFWNYLREDITFSLYENCPLKIDLEMIGPPGHATDESYLNSISLILGQLINSAFAARSISVEEWTLLFNKTQNWFVSLPSRFRPFSSGKRGLASLGALPSVWFLRACHASAMHYYLASVSILTTSAPTEHAVALLQTCGGIETVNPSSPAQEDLLEHTALELFGIAFTTNMSVVLVNSFGPMAYCGRFIRAEAAQQEIIRRLSACKKTIGWPIDRLAKLLQDAWD
;
A
#
# COMPACT_ATOMS: atom_id res chain seq x y z
N MET A 1 -18.12 32.04 -18.06
CA MET A 1 -18.55 30.79 -18.70
C MET A 1 -17.61 29.67 -18.24
N PRO A 2 -18.02 28.77 -17.33
CA PRO A 2 -17.22 27.61 -16.98
C PRO A 2 -17.35 26.57 -18.10
N ARG A 3 -16.24 26.21 -18.73
CA ARG A 3 -16.15 25.17 -19.75
C ARG A 3 -15.77 23.83 -19.10
N GLY A 4 -16.54 22.80 -19.45
CA GLY A 4 -16.08 21.42 -19.66
C GLY A 4 -15.78 20.58 -18.42
N LEU A 5 -16.81 19.87 -17.93
CA LEU A 5 -16.64 18.63 -17.17
C LEU A 5 -15.84 17.61 -18.01
N ASN A 6 -14.91 16.91 -17.37
CA ASN A 6 -14.12 15.84 -17.96
C ASN A 6 -15.08 14.76 -18.51
N LYS A 7 -15.00 14.47 -19.82
CA LYS A 7 -15.85 13.47 -20.50
C LYS A 7 -15.28 12.05 -20.44
N ALA A 8 -14.07 11.88 -19.89
CA ALA A 8 -13.53 10.58 -19.56
C ALA A 8 -14.05 10.21 -18.16
N GLY A 9 -14.76 9.09 -18.02
CA GLY A 9 -15.17 8.52 -16.73
C GLY A 9 -13.99 7.95 -15.94
N ASP A 10 -12.86 8.65 -15.91
CA ASP A 10 -11.59 8.23 -15.31
C ASP A 10 -11.51 8.48 -13.80
N GLN A 11 -12.58 9.01 -13.19
CA GLN A 11 -12.68 9.38 -11.77
C GLN A 11 -11.55 10.30 -11.29
N SER A 12 -10.78 10.90 -12.20
CA SER A 12 -9.74 11.85 -11.85
C SER A 12 -10.39 13.13 -11.32
N LEU A 13 -9.92 13.61 -10.16
CA LEU A 13 -10.37 14.89 -9.64
C LEU A 13 -9.95 16.00 -10.62
N PRO A 14 -10.83 16.95 -10.96
CA PRO A 14 -10.49 18.02 -11.88
C PRO A 14 -9.34 18.87 -11.33
N VAL A 15 -8.17 18.78 -11.98
CA VAL A 15 -6.99 19.58 -11.64
C VAL A 15 -7.16 20.98 -12.21
N CYS A 16 -7.01 22.03 -11.39
CA CYS A 16 -7.05 23.38 -11.93
C CYS A 16 -5.87 23.62 -12.89
N GLN A 17 -6.07 24.44 -13.93
CA GLN A 17 -5.03 24.69 -14.95
C GLN A 17 -3.68 25.16 -14.39
N GLN A 18 -3.67 25.84 -13.24
CA GLN A 18 -2.43 26.29 -12.60
C GLN A 18 -1.66 25.12 -11.96
N CYS A 19 -2.35 24.20 -11.29
CA CYS A 19 -1.75 22.99 -10.73
C CYS A 19 -1.29 22.04 -11.83
N ALA A 20 -2.09 21.88 -12.89
CA ALA A 20 -1.73 21.06 -14.05
C ALA A 20 -0.46 21.56 -14.76
N LYS A 21 -0.30 22.88 -14.90
CA LYS A 21 0.90 23.48 -15.50
C LYS A 21 2.13 23.42 -14.59
N ALA A 22 1.93 23.39 -13.27
CA ALA A 22 3.03 23.40 -12.30
C ALA A 22 3.46 22.00 -11.86
N GLY A 23 2.78 20.93 -12.30
CA GLY A 23 3.02 19.57 -11.81
C GLY A 23 2.76 19.43 -10.30
N ARG A 24 1.84 20.23 -9.74
CA ARG A 24 1.55 20.24 -8.30
C ARG A 24 0.17 19.67 -8.01
N TYR A 25 0.02 19.06 -6.84
CA TYR A 25 -1.27 18.60 -6.31
C TYR A 25 -2.27 19.77 -6.14
N CYS A 26 -3.54 19.54 -6.42
CA CYS A 26 -4.58 20.56 -6.44
C CYS A 26 -5.56 20.42 -5.26
N ASP A 27 -5.37 21.23 -4.22
CA ASP A 27 -6.14 21.20 -2.96
C ASP A 27 -7.51 21.92 -3.01
N ARG A 28 -8.07 22.14 -4.21
CA ARG A 28 -9.28 22.99 -4.38
C ARG A 28 -10.61 22.32 -4.07
N LEU A 29 -10.65 21.13 -3.47
CA LEU A 29 -11.91 20.41 -3.22
C LEU A 29 -12.13 20.13 -1.73
N THR A 30 -12.14 21.19 -0.92
CA THR A 30 -12.79 21.20 0.41
C THR A 30 -14.28 21.56 0.33
N ILE A 31 -14.90 21.48 -0.85
CA ILE A 31 -16.36 21.52 -0.97
C ILE A 31 -16.80 20.07 -1.17
N ALA A 32 -17.51 19.54 -0.18
CA ALA A 32 -18.17 18.24 -0.26
C ALA A 32 -18.82 18.09 -1.64
N ALA A 33 -18.51 16.99 -2.33
CA ALA A 33 -19.16 16.67 -3.58
C ALA A 33 -20.66 16.51 -3.32
N GLN A 34 -21.44 17.57 -3.57
CA GLN A 34 -22.88 17.47 -3.62
C GLN A 34 -23.22 16.79 -4.94
N PHE A 35 -23.83 15.61 -4.86
CA PHE A 35 -24.56 15.06 -6.00
C PHE A 35 -25.70 16.04 -6.31
N VAL A 36 -25.56 16.76 -7.43
CA VAL A 36 -26.65 17.57 -7.96
C VAL A 36 -27.55 16.62 -8.74
N GLU A 37 -28.72 16.30 -8.19
CA GLU A 37 -29.81 15.73 -8.99
C GLU A 37 -30.15 16.73 -10.09
N TRP A 38 -30.02 16.28 -11.34
CA TRP A 38 -30.35 17.09 -12.51
C TRP A 38 -31.88 17.14 -12.67
N PRO A 39 -32.56 18.29 -12.45
CA PRO A 39 -33.98 18.38 -12.67
C PRO A 39 -34.19 18.70 -14.15
N GLY A 40 -34.41 17.66 -14.96
CA GLY A 40 -34.82 17.89 -16.34
C GLY A 40 -34.52 16.74 -17.29
N THR A 41 -35.35 15.70 -17.24
CA THR A 41 -35.81 15.02 -18.45
C THR A 41 -37.25 14.60 -18.21
N THR A 42 -38.14 15.46 -18.70
CA THR A 42 -39.56 15.24 -18.84
C THR A 42 -39.82 13.89 -19.53
N SER A 43 -40.83 13.19 -19.02
CA SER A 43 -41.38 11.96 -19.56
C SER A 43 -41.56 12.00 -21.09
N LEU A 44 -40.89 11.10 -21.79
CA LEU A 44 -41.35 10.60 -23.09
C LEU A 44 -41.06 9.10 -23.11
N GLY A 45 -42.14 8.33 -23.10
CA GLY A 45 -42.08 6.88 -23.22
C GLY A 45 -41.39 6.49 -24.52
N ALA A 46 -40.31 5.73 -24.38
CA ALA A 46 -39.68 5.04 -25.49
C ALA A 46 -39.34 3.63 -25.01
N THR A 47 -40.01 2.67 -25.63
CA THR A 47 -39.73 1.23 -25.59
C THR A 47 -38.25 0.99 -25.86
N VAL A 48 -37.50 0.59 -24.83
CA VAL A 48 -36.13 0.12 -24.99
C VAL A 48 -36.18 -1.29 -25.53
N SER A 49 -35.87 -1.42 -26.83
CA SER A 49 -35.48 -2.66 -27.48
C SER A 49 -34.28 -3.26 -26.74
N LYS A 50 -34.51 -4.46 -26.18
CA LYS A 50 -33.46 -5.37 -25.72
C LYS A 50 -32.58 -5.78 -26.91
N THR A 51 -31.44 -5.14 -27.07
CA THR A 51 -30.30 -5.72 -27.80
C THR A 51 -29.04 -5.01 -27.33
N ASP A 52 -28.35 -5.63 -26.37
CA ASP A 52 -26.89 -5.73 -26.37
C ASP A 52 -26.49 -6.83 -25.38
N ASP A 53 -26.37 -8.03 -25.96
CA ASP A 53 -25.51 -9.17 -25.61
C ASP A 53 -24.98 -9.28 -24.16
N ASP A 54 -25.89 -9.62 -23.24
CA ASP A 54 -25.54 -10.26 -21.96
C ASP A 54 -25.41 -11.76 -22.22
N THR A 55 -24.25 -12.21 -22.74
CA THR A 55 -23.86 -13.60 -22.57
C THR A 55 -23.80 -13.87 -21.07
N THR A 56 -24.89 -14.46 -20.58
CA THR A 56 -25.16 -14.78 -19.19
C THR A 56 -24.20 -15.89 -18.79
N THR A 57 -22.95 -15.53 -18.53
CA THR A 57 -22.00 -16.38 -17.81
C THR A 57 -22.63 -16.57 -16.44
N GLN A 58 -23.39 -17.65 -16.25
CA GLN A 58 -23.97 -18.02 -14.96
C GLN A 58 -22.81 -18.20 -13.99
N PHE A 59 -22.56 -17.18 -13.17
CA PHE A 59 -21.68 -17.34 -12.03
C PHE A 59 -22.38 -18.29 -11.07
N PRO A 60 -21.71 -19.35 -10.60
CA PRO A 60 -22.26 -20.15 -9.52
C PRO A 60 -22.58 -19.21 -8.35
N GLU A 61 -23.86 -19.08 -8.00
CA GLU A 61 -24.30 -18.23 -6.90
C GLU A 61 -23.71 -18.70 -5.56
N ASN A 62 -23.37 -20.00 -5.48
CA ASN A 62 -22.76 -20.64 -4.34
C ASN A 62 -21.25 -20.90 -4.59
N PRO A 63 -20.34 -20.28 -3.80
CA PRO A 63 -18.89 -20.50 -3.94
C PRO A 63 -18.45 -21.96 -3.76
N ARG A 64 -19.09 -22.74 -2.88
CA ARG A 64 -18.75 -24.17 -2.68
C ARG A 64 -19.02 -25.00 -3.92
N ALA A 65 -20.16 -24.77 -4.58
CA ALA A 65 -20.47 -25.43 -5.85
C ALA A 65 -19.48 -25.03 -6.95
N ALA A 66 -19.02 -23.77 -6.96
CA ALA A 66 -17.98 -23.31 -7.89
C ALA A 66 -16.67 -24.10 -7.72
N LEU A 67 -16.32 -24.43 -6.48
CA LEU A 67 -15.06 -25.12 -6.16
C LEU A 67 -15.06 -26.62 -6.54
N GLU A 68 -16.18 -27.17 -7.02
CA GLU A 68 -16.19 -28.48 -7.69
C GLU A 68 -15.39 -28.45 -9.01
N ASP A 69 -15.27 -27.28 -9.65
CA ASP A 69 -14.36 -27.09 -10.78
C ASP A 69 -12.91 -27.04 -10.28
N ALA A 70 -12.12 -28.03 -10.70
CA ALA A 70 -10.71 -28.16 -10.34
C ALA A 70 -9.85 -26.94 -10.70
N ARG A 71 -10.21 -26.16 -11.73
CA ARG A 71 -9.53 -24.90 -12.07
C ARG A 71 -9.81 -23.83 -11.02
N LEU A 72 -11.04 -23.71 -10.56
CA LEU A 72 -11.42 -22.75 -9.53
C LEU A 72 -10.84 -23.16 -8.17
N ALA A 73 -10.86 -24.45 -7.84
CA ALA A 73 -10.21 -24.97 -6.64
C ALA A 73 -8.70 -24.65 -6.61
N ARG A 74 -8.00 -24.73 -7.75
CA ARG A 74 -6.58 -24.35 -7.84
C ARG A 74 -6.34 -22.86 -7.61
N LEU A 75 -7.20 -21.99 -8.12
CA LEU A 75 -7.10 -20.54 -7.86
C LEU A 75 -7.34 -20.22 -6.38
N PHE A 76 -8.36 -20.84 -5.80
CA PHE A 76 -8.65 -20.67 -4.38
C PHE A 76 -7.49 -21.15 -3.51
N HIS A 77 -6.92 -22.32 -3.84
CA HIS A 77 -5.73 -22.83 -3.17
C HIS A 77 -4.53 -21.88 -3.31
N HIS A 78 -4.29 -21.33 -4.51
CA HIS A 78 -3.22 -20.37 -4.78
C HIS A 78 -3.29 -19.14 -3.85
N TYR A 79 -4.49 -18.61 -3.59
CA TYR A 79 -4.62 -17.56 -2.58
C TYR A 79 -4.15 -18.02 -1.20
N VAL A 80 -4.67 -19.16 -0.75
CA VAL A 80 -4.39 -19.70 0.59
C VAL A 80 -2.89 -19.93 0.78
N SER A 81 -2.21 -20.53 -0.22
CA SER A 81 -0.80 -20.89 -0.14
C SER A 81 0.16 -19.73 -0.36
N ASP A 82 -0.14 -18.81 -1.29
CA ASP A 82 0.86 -17.87 -1.81
C ASP A 82 0.56 -16.39 -1.51
N LEU A 83 -0.71 -16.00 -1.42
CA LEU A 83 -1.11 -14.59 -1.41
C LEU A 83 -1.64 -14.11 -0.07
N SER A 84 -2.32 -14.97 0.68
CA SER A 84 -2.97 -14.60 1.94
C SER A 84 -2.01 -13.96 2.95
N SER A 85 -0.78 -14.48 3.03
CA SER A 85 0.27 -13.99 3.92
C SER A 85 0.74 -12.55 3.63
N TRP A 86 0.44 -12.00 2.44
CA TRP A 86 0.85 -10.62 2.09
C TRP A 86 0.14 -9.57 2.95
N TYR A 87 -1.04 -9.89 3.45
CA TYR A 87 -1.91 -8.99 4.20
C TYR A 87 -1.67 -9.04 5.71
N ASP A 88 -1.14 -10.16 6.21
CA ASP A 88 -1.03 -10.46 7.64
C ASP A 88 0.26 -9.93 8.30
N LEU A 89 1.02 -9.06 7.61
CA LEU A 89 2.29 -8.52 8.10
C LEU A 89 2.19 -7.87 9.49
N SER A 90 1.05 -7.25 9.78
CA SER A 90 0.76 -6.57 11.04
C SER A 90 -0.43 -7.18 11.79
N ASP A 91 -0.73 -8.45 11.52
CA ASP A 91 -1.83 -9.17 12.16
C ASP A 91 -1.34 -10.53 12.68
N GLY A 92 -1.13 -10.61 14.00
CA GLY A 92 -0.72 -11.84 14.66
C GLY A 92 -1.79 -12.94 14.64
N SER A 93 -3.04 -12.60 14.30
CA SER A 93 -4.13 -13.58 14.14
C SER A 93 -4.16 -14.18 12.73
N HIS A 94 -3.36 -13.67 11.80
CA HIS A 94 -3.33 -14.09 10.41
C HIS A 94 -4.73 -14.13 9.77
N THR A 95 -5.51 -13.07 9.95
CA THR A 95 -6.93 -13.03 9.59
C THR A 95 -7.14 -13.24 8.09
N PHE A 96 -6.26 -12.72 7.22
CA PHE A 96 -6.38 -12.92 5.77
C PHE A 96 -5.98 -14.32 5.32
N ALA A 97 -5.12 -15.02 6.08
CA ALA A 97 -4.76 -16.42 5.84
C ALA A 97 -5.73 -17.43 6.47
N THR A 98 -6.47 -17.04 7.51
CA THR A 98 -7.37 -17.94 8.25
C THR A 98 -8.84 -17.65 7.93
N LEU A 99 -9.34 -16.52 8.42
CA LEU A 99 -10.77 -16.18 8.37
C LEU A 99 -11.25 -15.81 6.96
N VAL A 100 -10.45 -15.11 6.15
CA VAL A 100 -10.89 -14.68 4.80
C VAL A 100 -11.21 -15.87 3.88
N PRO A 101 -10.35 -16.92 3.76
CA PRO A 101 -10.69 -18.13 3.03
C PRO A 101 -11.96 -18.81 3.54
N GLU A 102 -12.13 -18.92 4.87
CA GLU A 102 -13.32 -19.55 5.45
C GLU A 102 -14.60 -18.81 5.05
N LEU A 103 -14.61 -17.48 5.16
CA LEU A 103 -15.74 -16.66 4.74
C LEU A 103 -15.97 -16.75 3.22
N ALA A 104 -14.91 -16.79 2.41
CA ALA A 104 -15.01 -16.87 0.95
C ALA A 104 -15.66 -18.17 0.45
N LEU A 105 -15.78 -19.22 1.28
CA LEU A 105 -16.54 -20.42 0.93
C LEU A 105 -18.05 -20.18 0.89
N ASP A 106 -18.55 -19.17 1.59
CA ASP A 106 -19.98 -18.89 1.72
C ASP A 106 -20.35 -17.45 1.29
N GLU A 107 -19.39 -16.53 1.19
CA GLU A 107 -19.58 -15.13 0.84
C GLU A 107 -19.12 -14.84 -0.61
N PRO A 108 -20.03 -14.65 -1.58
CA PRO A 108 -19.69 -14.46 -2.99
C PRO A 108 -18.79 -13.25 -3.26
N LEU A 109 -18.87 -12.20 -2.43
CA LEU A 109 -18.05 -11.00 -2.56
C LEU A 109 -16.56 -11.32 -2.36
N LEU A 110 -16.22 -11.97 -1.23
CA LEU A 110 -14.84 -12.37 -0.94
C LEU A 110 -14.36 -13.43 -1.92
N PHE A 111 -15.23 -14.40 -2.26
CA PHE A 111 -14.92 -15.38 -3.29
C PHE A 111 -14.47 -14.72 -4.59
N CYS A 112 -15.26 -13.78 -5.13
CA CYS A 112 -14.92 -13.11 -6.38
C CYS A 112 -13.60 -12.32 -6.28
N ALA A 113 -13.37 -11.61 -5.18
CA ALA A 113 -12.13 -10.86 -4.98
C ALA A 113 -10.89 -11.78 -4.93
N LEU A 114 -10.99 -12.89 -4.19
CA LEU A 114 -9.94 -13.89 -4.01
C LEU A 114 -9.59 -14.58 -5.34
N MET A 115 -10.61 -14.94 -6.12
CA MET A 115 -10.46 -15.55 -7.43
C MET A 115 -9.85 -14.60 -8.45
N ALA A 116 -10.27 -13.33 -8.45
CA ALA A 116 -9.71 -12.29 -9.30
C ALA A 116 -8.21 -12.09 -9.03
N LEU A 117 -7.85 -11.88 -7.76
CA LEU A 117 -6.47 -11.68 -7.34
C LEU A 117 -5.58 -12.87 -7.68
N SER A 118 -6.04 -14.09 -7.39
CA SER A 118 -5.28 -15.31 -7.68
C SER A 118 -5.03 -15.50 -9.17
N ALA A 119 -6.05 -15.24 -9.99
CA ALA A 119 -5.94 -15.37 -11.43
C ALA A 119 -4.99 -14.31 -12.01
N VAL A 120 -5.08 -13.04 -11.61
CA VAL A 120 -4.16 -12.01 -12.11
C VAL A 120 -2.72 -12.31 -11.67
N HIS A 121 -2.50 -12.71 -10.42
CA HIS A 121 -1.17 -13.06 -9.93
C HIS A 121 -0.54 -14.22 -10.72
N LEU A 122 -1.28 -15.31 -10.93
CA LEU A 122 -0.80 -16.43 -11.75
C LEU A 122 -0.54 -16.02 -13.19
N SER A 123 -1.33 -15.10 -13.75
CA SER A 123 -1.11 -14.60 -15.11
C SER A 123 0.20 -13.81 -15.27
N LYS A 124 0.73 -13.27 -14.15
CA LYS A 124 1.96 -12.47 -14.10
C LYS A 124 3.19 -13.28 -13.67
N THR A 125 3.01 -14.34 -12.87
CA THR A 125 4.12 -15.13 -12.28
C THR A 125 4.36 -16.48 -12.94
N VAL A 126 3.32 -17.11 -13.50
CA VAL A 126 3.41 -18.42 -14.17
C VAL A 126 3.21 -18.25 -15.67
N SER A 127 3.87 -19.09 -16.49
CA SER A 127 3.71 -19.09 -17.95
C SER A 127 2.23 -19.00 -18.33
N ARG A 128 1.89 -17.95 -19.10
CA ARG A 128 0.52 -17.53 -19.45
C ARG A 128 -0.31 -18.73 -19.90
N THR A 129 -1.12 -19.27 -18.99
CA THR A 129 -2.10 -20.28 -19.38
C THR A 129 -3.23 -19.54 -20.08
N ALA A 130 -3.59 -19.99 -21.28
CA ALA A 130 -4.67 -19.37 -22.05
C ALA A 130 -5.95 -19.35 -21.18
N GLY A 131 -6.50 -18.15 -20.96
CA GLY A 131 -7.75 -17.95 -20.21
C GLY A 131 -7.61 -17.41 -18.78
N THR A 132 -6.43 -17.49 -18.13
CA THR A 132 -6.29 -17.02 -16.73
C THR A 132 -6.57 -15.51 -16.59
N SER A 133 -6.09 -14.68 -17.51
CA SER A 133 -6.36 -13.24 -17.51
C SER A 133 -7.85 -12.92 -17.74
N ALA A 134 -8.54 -13.69 -18.59
CA ALA A 134 -9.97 -13.54 -18.81
C ALA A 134 -10.77 -13.90 -17.55
N MET A 135 -10.37 -14.95 -16.82
CA MET A 135 -10.97 -15.30 -15.53
C MET A 135 -10.76 -14.21 -14.48
N ALA A 136 -9.56 -13.62 -14.44
CA ALA A 136 -9.24 -12.54 -13.52
C ALA A 136 -10.18 -11.35 -13.71
N GLN A 137 -10.33 -10.89 -14.96
CA GLN A 137 -11.25 -9.80 -15.31
C GLN A 137 -12.72 -10.15 -15.05
N LEU A 138 -13.12 -11.40 -15.30
CA LEU A 138 -14.48 -11.88 -15.09
C LEU A 138 -14.87 -11.80 -13.60
N TYR A 139 -14.05 -12.36 -12.71
CA TYR A 139 -14.30 -12.33 -11.27
C TYR A 139 -14.13 -10.92 -10.68
N HIS A 140 -13.18 -10.12 -11.18
CA HIS A 140 -13.05 -8.72 -10.81
C HIS A 140 -14.34 -7.94 -11.10
N ARG A 141 -14.87 -8.02 -12.34
CA ARG A 141 -16.13 -7.36 -12.74
C ARG A 141 -17.31 -7.82 -11.88
N ARG A 142 -17.39 -9.11 -11.55
CA ARG A 142 -18.43 -9.64 -10.68
C ARG A 142 -18.32 -9.09 -9.26
N CYS A 143 -17.11 -9.04 -8.71
CA CYS A 143 -16.86 -8.48 -7.38
C CYS A 143 -17.29 -7.00 -7.31
N VAL A 144 -16.88 -6.20 -8.29
CA VAL A 144 -17.27 -4.78 -8.38
C VAL A 144 -18.78 -4.61 -8.46
N ARG A 145 -19.48 -5.44 -9.27
CA ARG A 145 -20.96 -5.41 -9.34
C ARG A 145 -21.62 -5.73 -8.00
N LEU A 146 -21.08 -6.70 -7.25
CA LEU A 146 -21.55 -7.02 -5.90
C LEU A 146 -21.32 -5.86 -4.93
N MET A 147 -20.15 -5.20 -5.01
CA MET A 147 -19.86 -4.03 -4.18
C MET A 147 -20.79 -2.84 -4.46
N ILE A 148 -21.09 -2.56 -5.74
CA ILE A 148 -22.03 -1.50 -6.14
C ILE A 148 -23.44 -1.77 -5.60
N GLY A 149 -23.83 -3.05 -5.49
CA GLY A 149 -25.13 -3.46 -4.96
C GLY A 149 -25.22 -3.53 -3.43
N LEU A 150 -24.16 -3.18 -2.69
CA LEU A 150 -24.22 -3.18 -1.22
C LEU A 150 -25.09 -2.03 -0.71
N GLU A 151 -26.08 -2.36 0.10
CA GLU A 151 -26.83 -1.36 0.86
C GLU A 151 -25.93 -0.71 1.93
N GLU A 152 -26.16 0.58 2.16
CA GLU A 152 -25.48 1.35 3.21
C GLU A 152 -25.77 0.73 4.59
N GLY A 153 -24.74 0.46 5.39
CA GLY A 153 -24.90 -0.19 6.70
C GLY A 153 -25.09 -1.70 6.65
N SER A 154 -24.84 -2.35 5.50
CA SER A 154 -24.94 -3.80 5.39
C SER A 154 -24.03 -4.54 6.39
N HIS A 155 -24.47 -5.73 6.81
CA HIS A 155 -23.72 -6.60 7.71
C HIS A 155 -22.31 -6.96 7.19
N LEU A 156 -22.12 -6.96 5.86
CA LEU A 156 -20.83 -7.19 5.23
C LEU A 156 -19.85 -6.02 5.43
N GLN A 157 -20.35 -4.78 5.51
CA GLN A 157 -19.55 -3.61 5.87
C GLN A 157 -19.19 -3.67 7.36
N ALA A 158 -20.18 -3.93 8.22
CA ALA A 158 -20.00 -4.02 9.66
C ALA A 158 -19.00 -5.11 10.08
N ARG A 159 -18.95 -6.24 9.34
CA ARG A 159 -18.02 -7.35 9.61
C ARG A 159 -16.65 -7.22 8.93
N GLY A 160 -16.40 -6.14 8.19
CA GLY A 160 -15.14 -5.92 7.47
C GLY A 160 -14.96 -6.76 6.20
N VAL A 161 -15.97 -7.52 5.76
CA VAL A 161 -15.95 -8.32 4.52
C VAL A 161 -15.76 -7.41 3.31
N ALA A 162 -16.52 -6.32 3.23
CA ALA A 162 -16.40 -5.37 2.11
C ALA A 162 -15.01 -4.72 2.06
N LEU A 163 -14.45 -4.36 3.21
CA LEU A 163 -13.10 -3.77 3.29
C LEU A 163 -12.03 -4.78 2.87
N ALA A 164 -12.11 -6.02 3.34
CA ALA A 164 -11.19 -7.08 2.94
C ALA A 164 -11.27 -7.39 1.44
N ALA A 165 -12.49 -7.49 0.88
CA ALA A 165 -12.67 -7.64 -0.56
C ALA A 165 -12.05 -6.47 -1.34
N THR A 166 -12.19 -5.25 -0.84
CA THR A 166 -11.59 -4.07 -1.47
C THR A 166 -10.06 -4.08 -1.43
N CYS A 167 -9.44 -4.54 -0.33
CA CYS A 167 -7.98 -4.75 -0.25
C CYS A 167 -7.49 -5.76 -1.30
N LEU A 168 -8.22 -6.87 -1.48
CA LEU A 168 -7.90 -7.87 -2.50
C LEU A 168 -8.05 -7.30 -3.93
N LEU A 169 -9.09 -6.50 -4.19
CA LEU A 169 -9.28 -5.82 -5.48
C LEU A 169 -8.21 -4.78 -5.74
N ARG A 170 -7.75 -4.05 -4.72
CA ARG A 170 -6.63 -3.13 -4.84
C ARG A 170 -5.36 -3.86 -5.27
N SER A 171 -5.03 -4.98 -4.62
CA SER A 171 -3.91 -5.81 -5.05
C SER A 171 -4.09 -6.34 -6.48
N TYR A 172 -5.32 -6.69 -6.89
CA TYR A 172 -5.60 -7.04 -8.28
C TYR A 172 -5.23 -5.90 -9.25
N GLU A 173 -5.61 -4.65 -8.96
CA GLU A 173 -5.33 -3.51 -9.83
C GLU A 173 -3.84 -3.27 -10.02
N ILE A 174 -3.09 -3.33 -8.92
CA ILE A 174 -1.63 -3.14 -8.94
C ILE A 174 -0.96 -4.20 -9.80
N LEU A 175 -1.47 -5.43 -9.79
CA LEU A 175 -0.91 -6.53 -10.58
C LEU A 175 -1.38 -6.50 -12.04
N ASP A 176 -2.61 -6.06 -12.32
CA ASP A 176 -3.17 -6.04 -13.66
C ASP A 176 -2.55 -4.92 -14.52
N GLU A 177 -2.36 -3.74 -13.94
CA GLU A 177 -1.92 -2.52 -14.64
C GLU A 177 -0.45 -2.18 -14.36
N ASP A 178 0.24 -1.60 -15.36
CA ASP A 178 1.64 -1.15 -15.21
C ASP A 178 1.77 0.11 -14.34
N VAL A 179 0.69 0.91 -14.29
CA VAL A 179 0.57 2.11 -13.47
C VAL A 179 -0.60 1.87 -12.52
N ASP A 180 -0.37 2.06 -11.22
CA ASP A 180 -1.41 1.88 -10.20
C ASP A 180 -2.53 2.92 -10.40
N PRO A 181 -3.74 2.50 -10.82
CA PRO A 181 -4.82 3.43 -11.15
C PRO A 181 -5.50 4.01 -9.91
N ASN A 182 -5.24 3.43 -8.75
CA ASN A 182 -5.73 3.88 -7.47
C ASN A 182 -7.27 4.01 -7.32
N ARG A 183 -8.05 3.16 -7.99
CA ARG A 183 -9.52 3.27 -7.98
C ARG A 183 -10.10 2.68 -6.70
N HIS A 184 -9.66 1.49 -6.30
CA HIS A 184 -10.25 0.80 -5.15
C HIS A 184 -9.85 1.37 -3.78
N LEU A 185 -8.76 2.13 -3.69
CA LEU A 185 -8.36 2.77 -2.43
C LEU A 185 -9.38 3.83 -2.00
N GLN A 186 -9.96 4.56 -2.95
CA GLN A 186 -10.96 5.57 -2.60
C GLN A 186 -12.24 4.92 -2.05
N GLY A 187 -12.65 3.77 -2.63
CA GLY A 187 -13.75 2.96 -2.08
C GLY A 187 -13.42 2.36 -0.71
N ALA A 188 -12.20 1.88 -0.52
CA ALA A 188 -11.77 1.31 0.77
C ALA A 188 -11.75 2.36 1.89
N TYR A 189 -11.34 3.61 1.59
CA TYR A 189 -11.44 4.70 2.55
C TYR A 189 -12.88 4.93 3.01
N SER A 190 -13.84 5.02 2.08
CA SER A 190 -15.25 5.20 2.45
C SER A 190 -15.75 4.07 3.35
N LEU A 191 -15.35 2.83 3.10
CA LEU A 191 -15.70 1.68 3.93
C LEU A 191 -15.02 1.69 5.31
N ALA A 192 -13.75 2.08 5.37
CA ALA A 192 -13.00 2.20 6.61
C ALA A 192 -13.52 3.37 7.48
N ALA A 193 -13.90 4.49 6.87
CA ALA A 193 -14.47 5.65 7.54
C ALA A 193 -15.92 5.39 8.01
N TYR A 194 -16.72 4.66 7.21
CA TYR A 194 -18.12 4.33 7.54
C TYR A 194 -18.25 3.39 8.73
N ALA A 195 -17.25 2.55 9.00
CA ALA A 195 -17.25 1.67 10.16
C ALA A 195 -17.21 2.38 11.53
N GLY A 196 -17.28 3.73 11.53
CA GLY A 196 -17.29 4.57 12.71
C GLY A 196 -15.93 4.51 13.38
N VAL A 197 -15.04 5.45 13.04
CA VAL A 197 -13.71 5.63 13.64
C VAL A 197 -13.86 5.95 15.14
N SER A 198 -14.22 4.93 15.90
CA SER A 198 -14.26 4.88 17.34
C SER A 198 -13.19 3.87 17.74
N LEU A 199 -12.58 4.10 18.90
CA LEU A 199 -11.48 3.32 19.50
C LEU A 199 -11.69 1.79 19.54
N GLY A 200 -12.90 1.29 19.24
CA GLY A 200 -13.22 -0.14 19.13
C GLY A 200 -12.68 -0.85 17.88
N ILE A 201 -12.44 -0.15 16.75
CA ILE A 201 -11.97 -0.79 15.50
C ILE A 201 -10.61 -1.47 15.66
N LEU A 202 -9.74 -0.95 16.54
CA LEU A 202 -8.39 -1.48 16.72
C LEU A 202 -8.31 -2.65 17.72
N GLN A 203 -9.44 -3.19 18.18
CA GLN A 203 -9.46 -4.35 19.09
C GLN A 203 -9.28 -5.71 18.39
N GLY A 204 -9.03 -5.72 17.08
CA GLY A 204 -8.72 -6.91 16.29
C GLY A 204 -9.82 -7.33 15.32
N GLY A 205 -9.66 -8.50 14.70
CA GLY A 205 -10.61 -9.05 13.73
C GLY A 205 -10.47 -8.47 12.31
N LEU A 206 -11.39 -8.88 11.42
CA LEU A 206 -11.28 -8.62 9.98
C LEU A 206 -11.26 -7.14 9.60
N LEU A 207 -12.05 -6.32 10.30
CA LEU A 207 -12.07 -4.89 10.07
C LEU A 207 -10.72 -4.24 10.43
N ALA A 208 -10.12 -4.61 11.57
CA ALA A 208 -8.82 -4.12 11.99
C ALA A 208 -7.71 -4.55 11.02
N ALA A 209 -7.70 -5.83 10.63
CA ALA A 209 -6.73 -6.36 9.67
C ALA A 209 -6.84 -5.64 8.32
N GLY A 210 -8.07 -5.46 7.81
CA GLY A 210 -8.32 -4.72 6.58
C GLY A 210 -7.90 -3.25 6.65
N PHE A 211 -8.16 -2.57 7.77
CA PHE A 211 -7.74 -1.18 8.00
C PHE A 211 -6.22 -1.02 7.92
N TRP A 212 -5.48 -1.86 8.65
CA TRP A 212 -4.02 -1.78 8.67
C TRP A 212 -3.40 -2.10 7.32
N ASN A 213 -3.98 -3.04 6.58
CA ASN A 213 -3.57 -3.31 5.20
C ASN A 213 -3.82 -2.10 4.29
N TYR A 214 -5.04 -1.55 4.34
CA TYR A 214 -5.42 -0.36 3.58
C TYR A 214 -4.46 0.81 3.84
N LEU A 215 -4.16 1.12 5.11
CA LEU A 215 -3.24 2.21 5.46
C LEU A 215 -1.87 2.02 4.81
N ARG A 216 -1.34 0.80 4.77
CA ARG A 216 -0.04 0.53 4.15
C ARG A 216 -0.08 0.60 2.63
N GLU A 217 -1.19 0.24 1.99
CA GLU A 217 -1.39 0.42 0.56
C GLU A 217 -1.47 1.92 0.19
N ASP A 218 -2.14 2.73 1.03
CA ASP A 218 -2.22 4.18 0.87
C ASP A 218 -0.85 4.84 1.07
N ILE A 219 -0.11 4.45 2.13
CA ILE A 219 1.29 4.86 2.34
C ILE A 219 2.15 4.50 1.13
N THR A 220 2.00 3.29 0.59
CA THR A 220 2.77 2.84 -0.57
C THR A 220 2.51 3.76 -1.76
N PHE A 221 1.24 4.01 -2.09
CA PHE A 221 0.87 4.89 -3.19
C PHE A 221 1.40 6.32 -2.98
N SER A 222 1.20 6.89 -1.79
CA SER A 222 1.64 8.24 -1.44
C SER A 222 3.15 8.42 -1.56
N LEU A 223 3.94 7.40 -1.22
CA LEU A 223 5.40 7.44 -1.37
C LEU A 223 5.87 7.36 -2.82
N TYR A 224 5.12 6.65 -3.69
CA TYR A 224 5.38 6.64 -5.15
C TYR A 224 5.07 8.00 -5.78
N GLU A 225 3.90 8.57 -5.46
CA GLU A 225 3.41 9.79 -6.12
C GLU A 225 3.87 11.09 -5.44
N ASN A 226 4.47 11.00 -4.25
CA ASN A 226 4.77 12.15 -3.39
C ASN A 226 3.50 12.99 -3.10
N CYS A 227 2.41 12.32 -2.72
CA CYS A 227 1.14 12.97 -2.38
C CYS A 227 0.67 12.61 -0.96
N PRO A 228 -0.18 13.42 -0.32
CA PRO A 228 -0.80 13.04 0.95
C PRO A 228 -1.57 11.71 0.84
N LEU A 229 -1.84 11.08 1.97
CA LEU A 229 -2.72 9.92 2.06
C LEU A 229 -4.15 10.31 1.68
N LYS A 230 -4.92 9.33 1.19
CA LYS A 230 -6.38 9.50 1.06
C LYS A 230 -7.08 9.43 2.41
N ILE A 231 -6.53 8.67 3.36
CA ILE A 231 -7.06 8.59 4.72
C ILE A 231 -6.61 9.74 5.60
N ASP A 232 -7.58 10.32 6.30
CA ASP A 232 -7.31 11.22 7.42
C ASP A 232 -7.01 10.42 8.69
N LEU A 233 -5.87 10.72 9.30
CA LEU A 233 -5.35 10.04 10.48
C LEU A 233 -5.60 10.84 11.78
N GLU A 234 -6.20 12.03 11.74
CA GLU A 234 -6.39 12.89 12.91
C GLU A 234 -7.15 12.19 14.05
N MET A 235 -8.12 11.35 13.69
CA MET A 235 -8.99 10.66 14.66
C MET A 235 -8.47 9.30 15.12
N ILE A 236 -7.31 8.87 14.63
CA ILE A 236 -6.77 7.54 14.90
C ILE A 236 -5.75 7.61 16.02
N GLY A 237 -6.14 7.09 17.20
CA GLY A 237 -5.25 6.98 18.35
C GLY A 237 -4.09 6.01 18.10
N PRO A 238 -2.95 6.17 18.82
CA PRO A 238 -1.85 5.24 18.71
C PRO A 238 -2.28 3.83 19.18
N PRO A 239 -1.88 2.76 18.47
CA PRO A 239 -2.17 1.41 18.90
C PRO A 239 -1.36 1.11 20.18
N GLY A 240 -1.92 0.31 21.08
CA GLY A 240 -1.20 -0.12 22.27
C GLY A 240 -0.04 -1.05 21.89
N HIS A 241 1.11 -0.94 22.56
CA HIS A 241 2.31 -1.76 22.32
C HIS A 241 2.24 -3.19 22.92
N ALA A 242 1.10 -3.86 22.77
CA ALA A 242 0.86 -5.18 23.35
C ALA A 242 1.56 -6.32 22.59
N THR A 243 1.69 -6.19 21.26
CA THR A 243 2.29 -7.21 20.38
C THR A 243 3.37 -6.59 19.50
N ASP A 244 4.17 -7.41 18.81
CA ASP A 244 5.17 -6.91 17.87
C ASP A 244 4.50 -6.21 16.67
N GLU A 245 3.36 -6.72 16.23
CA GLU A 245 2.55 -6.16 15.15
C GLU A 245 2.03 -4.76 15.51
N SER A 246 1.72 -4.52 16.79
CA SER A 246 1.37 -3.18 17.26
C SER A 246 2.49 -2.16 17.04
N TYR A 247 3.78 -2.55 17.18
CA TYR A 247 4.88 -1.61 16.90
C TYR A 247 4.94 -1.25 15.41
N LEU A 248 4.70 -2.23 14.52
CA LEU A 248 4.59 -1.96 13.07
C LEU A 248 3.40 -1.04 12.77
N ASN A 249 2.26 -1.28 13.41
CA ASN A 249 1.08 -0.41 13.27
C ASN A 249 1.34 1.01 13.78
N SER A 250 2.04 1.16 14.91
CA SER A 250 2.44 2.46 15.47
C SER A 250 3.30 3.25 14.49
N ILE A 251 4.36 2.65 13.93
CA ILE A 251 5.23 3.36 12.98
C ILE A 251 4.53 3.63 11.65
N SER A 252 3.57 2.78 11.24
CA SER A 252 2.73 3.03 10.06
C SER A 252 1.91 4.31 10.21
N LEU A 253 1.31 4.55 11.40
CA LEU A 253 0.59 5.81 11.65
C LEU A 253 1.53 7.01 11.70
N ILE A 254 2.69 6.89 12.34
CA ILE A 254 3.68 7.97 12.40
C ILE A 254 4.14 8.35 10.99
N LEU A 255 4.46 7.35 10.15
CA LEU A 255 4.83 7.56 8.75
C LEU A 255 3.70 8.20 7.95
N GLY A 256 2.45 7.75 8.14
CA GLY A 256 1.30 8.34 7.49
C GLY A 256 1.07 9.81 7.87
N GLN A 257 1.24 10.15 9.16
CA GLN A 257 1.20 11.54 9.62
C GLN A 257 2.32 12.37 9.01
N LEU A 258 3.54 11.83 8.93
CA LEU A 258 4.67 12.47 8.26
C LEU A 258 4.40 12.73 6.78
N ILE A 259 3.83 11.76 6.05
CA ILE A 259 3.43 11.89 4.64
C ILE A 259 2.42 13.04 4.48
N ASN A 260 1.37 13.06 5.31
CA ASN A 260 0.35 14.10 5.25
C ASN A 260 0.93 15.50 5.53
N SER A 261 1.87 15.62 6.48
CA SER A 261 2.52 16.88 6.79
C SER A 261 3.54 17.32 5.73
N ALA A 262 4.33 16.38 5.18
CA ALA A 262 5.44 16.67 4.28
C ALA A 262 5.02 16.84 2.82
N PHE A 263 3.96 16.15 2.38
CA PHE A 263 3.49 16.18 0.98
C PHE A 263 2.24 17.05 0.80
N ALA A 264 1.79 17.75 1.84
CA ALA A 264 0.75 18.77 1.71
C ALA A 264 1.21 19.93 0.81
N ALA A 265 0.25 20.72 0.33
CA ALA A 265 0.53 21.93 -0.45
C ALA A 265 1.17 23.09 0.37
N ARG A 266 1.50 22.84 1.64
CA ARG A 266 2.15 23.76 2.57
C ARG A 266 3.46 23.17 3.07
N SER A 267 4.41 24.02 3.44
CA SER A 267 5.58 23.58 4.17
C SER A 267 5.18 23.07 5.57
N ILE A 268 5.89 22.06 6.06
CA ILE A 268 5.80 21.63 7.45
C ILE A 268 6.27 22.77 8.36
N SER A 269 5.56 23.02 9.47
CA SER A 269 6.02 24.00 10.46
C SER A 269 7.12 23.40 11.34
N VAL A 270 7.91 24.25 12.01
CA VAL A 270 8.96 23.78 12.94
C VAL A 270 8.35 22.98 14.08
N GLU A 271 7.19 23.41 14.59
CA GLU A 271 6.47 22.75 15.68
C GLU A 271 5.95 21.37 15.25
N GLU A 272 5.35 21.28 14.06
CA GLU A 272 4.84 20.03 13.49
C GLU A 272 5.98 19.05 13.19
N TRP A 273 7.07 19.54 12.59
CA TRP A 273 8.28 18.73 12.37
C TRP A 273 8.84 18.22 13.69
N THR A 274 8.96 19.08 14.71
CA THR A 274 9.49 18.71 16.04
C THR A 274 8.60 17.67 16.72
N LEU A 275 7.27 17.81 16.61
CA LEU A 275 6.32 16.84 17.14
C LEU A 275 6.49 15.46 16.48
N LEU A 276 6.60 15.41 15.16
CA LEU A 276 6.73 14.16 14.41
C LEU A 276 8.11 13.53 14.59
N PHE A 277 9.17 14.33 14.68
CA PHE A 277 10.51 13.88 15.09
C PHE A 277 10.46 13.21 16.46
N ASN A 278 9.88 13.86 17.47
CA ASN A 278 9.77 13.32 18.82
C ASN A 278 8.95 12.02 18.84
N LYS A 279 7.84 11.95 18.11
CA LYS A 279 7.04 10.70 17.97
C LYS A 279 7.89 9.56 17.39
N THR A 280 8.61 9.84 16.31
CA THR A 280 9.46 8.87 15.60
C THR A 280 10.60 8.38 16.50
N GLN A 281 11.28 9.31 17.19
CA GLN A 281 12.34 9.00 18.13
C GLN A 281 11.82 8.18 19.32
N ASN A 282 10.72 8.61 19.94
CA ASN A 282 10.11 7.94 21.10
C ASN A 282 9.69 6.50 20.73
N TRP A 283 9.13 6.31 19.53
CA TRP A 283 8.83 4.97 19.03
C TRP A 283 10.10 4.11 18.95
N PHE A 284 11.18 4.62 18.34
CA PHE A 284 12.41 3.85 18.17
C PHE A 284 13.07 3.47 19.51
N VAL A 285 13.16 4.39 20.46
CA VAL A 285 13.76 4.10 21.79
C VAL A 285 12.88 3.17 22.64
N SER A 286 11.58 3.09 22.34
CA SER A 286 10.65 2.17 23.01
C SER A 286 10.70 0.73 22.49
N LEU A 287 11.44 0.49 21.39
CA LEU A 287 11.54 -0.82 20.79
C LEU A 287 12.19 -1.82 21.75
N PRO A 288 11.56 -2.99 21.99
CA PRO A 288 12.18 -4.07 22.74
C PRO A 288 13.45 -4.57 22.04
N SER A 289 14.39 -5.14 22.80
CA SER A 289 15.67 -5.62 22.25
C SER A 289 15.53 -6.60 21.07
N ARG A 290 14.46 -7.39 21.03
CA ARG A 290 14.15 -8.35 19.95
C ARG A 290 13.85 -7.71 18.59
N PHE A 291 13.55 -6.41 18.54
CA PHE A 291 13.41 -5.67 17.28
C PHE A 291 14.75 -5.30 16.67
N ARG A 292 15.87 -5.43 17.40
CA ARG A 292 17.19 -5.22 16.81
C ARG A 292 17.53 -6.34 15.84
N PRO A 293 18.31 -6.07 14.78
CA PRO A 293 18.87 -7.13 13.95
C PRO A 293 19.61 -8.14 14.82
N PHE A 294 19.37 -9.44 14.61
CA PHE A 294 20.14 -10.48 15.30
C PHE A 294 21.50 -10.71 14.64
N SER A 295 21.67 -10.23 13.39
CA SER A 295 22.93 -10.21 12.68
C SER A 295 22.92 -9.06 11.65
N SER A 296 24.09 -8.48 11.40
CA SER A 296 24.32 -7.52 10.32
C SER A 296 25.70 -7.76 9.69
N GLY A 297 25.76 -7.76 8.36
CA GLY A 297 26.97 -7.92 7.55
C GLY A 297 27.29 -6.64 6.76
N LYS A 298 28.56 -6.25 6.73
CA LYS A 298 29.03 -5.07 5.98
C LYS A 298 29.02 -5.31 4.46
N ARG A 299 28.92 -4.21 3.69
CA ARG A 299 28.98 -4.20 2.22
C ARG A 299 30.23 -4.93 1.69
N GLY A 300 30.11 -5.64 0.58
CA GLY A 300 31.21 -6.31 -0.11
C GLY A 300 31.68 -7.65 0.49
N LEU A 301 31.21 -8.00 1.69
CA LEU A 301 31.53 -9.26 2.37
C LEU A 301 30.34 -10.25 2.44
N ALA A 302 29.15 -9.80 2.02
CA ALA A 302 27.90 -10.53 2.17
C ALA A 302 27.29 -10.96 0.82
N SER A 303 26.28 -11.84 0.86
CA SER A 303 25.57 -12.40 -0.30
C SER A 303 24.82 -11.37 -1.16
N LEU A 304 24.75 -10.11 -0.71
CA LEU A 304 24.08 -8.98 -1.38
C LEU A 304 25.04 -7.98 -2.05
N GLY A 305 26.32 -8.32 -2.23
CA GLY A 305 27.26 -7.49 -2.99
C GLY A 305 27.45 -6.10 -2.38
N ALA A 306 26.99 -5.06 -3.09
CA ALA A 306 27.14 -3.66 -2.69
C ALA A 306 26.16 -3.19 -1.58
N LEU A 307 25.16 -4.01 -1.24
CA LEU A 307 24.17 -3.71 -0.21
C LEU A 307 24.55 -4.32 1.15
N PRO A 308 24.16 -3.69 2.28
CA PRO A 308 24.31 -4.31 3.59
C PRO A 308 23.41 -5.55 3.70
N SER A 309 23.78 -6.49 4.56
CA SER A 309 22.91 -7.62 4.92
C SER A 309 22.44 -7.48 6.36
N VAL A 310 21.14 -7.55 6.60
CA VAL A 310 20.53 -7.24 7.89
C VAL A 310 19.43 -8.25 8.18
N TRP A 311 19.57 -9.01 9.26
CA TRP A 311 18.65 -10.09 9.59
C TRP A 311 17.82 -9.76 10.84
N PHE A 312 16.50 -9.79 10.69
CA PHE A 312 15.54 -9.60 11.77
C PHE A 312 14.83 -10.89 12.14
N LEU A 313 14.36 -10.96 13.38
CA LEU A 313 13.73 -12.16 13.92
C LEU A 313 12.39 -12.48 13.23
N ARG A 314 11.65 -11.45 12.78
CA ARG A 314 10.32 -11.58 12.18
C ARG A 314 10.11 -10.58 11.05
N ALA A 315 9.20 -10.90 10.12
CA ALA A 315 8.83 -10.04 9.00
C ALA A 315 8.30 -8.66 9.44
N CYS A 316 7.52 -8.62 10.52
CA CYS A 316 6.99 -7.37 11.09
C CYS A 316 8.10 -6.47 11.66
N HIS A 317 9.19 -7.04 12.18
CA HIS A 317 10.35 -6.27 12.66
C HIS A 317 11.09 -5.61 11.49
N ALA A 318 11.36 -6.37 10.43
CA ALA A 318 12.00 -5.86 9.21
C ALA A 318 11.17 -4.72 8.59
N SER A 319 9.86 -4.91 8.47
CA SER A 319 8.97 -3.91 7.88
C SER A 319 8.79 -2.69 8.79
N ALA A 320 8.77 -2.87 10.12
CA ALA A 320 8.75 -1.75 11.05
C ALA A 320 9.98 -0.86 10.87
N MET A 321 11.14 -1.49 10.63
CA MET A 321 12.37 -0.77 10.32
C MET A 321 12.33 -0.09 8.95
N HIS A 322 11.73 -0.70 7.91
CA HIS A 322 11.52 0.00 6.63
C HIS A 322 10.73 1.30 6.80
N TYR A 323 9.67 1.27 7.60
CA TYR A 323 8.77 2.39 7.80
C TYR A 323 9.43 3.47 8.68
N TYR A 324 10.23 3.04 9.66
CA TYR A 324 11.10 3.93 10.43
C TYR A 324 12.13 4.63 9.54
N LEU A 325 12.85 3.89 8.69
CA LEU A 325 13.84 4.45 7.78
C LEU A 325 13.20 5.44 6.80
N ALA A 326 12.05 5.12 6.23
CA ALA A 326 11.29 6.07 5.41
C ALA A 326 10.89 7.34 6.18
N SER A 327 10.49 7.19 7.45
CA SER A 327 10.17 8.33 8.34
C SER A 327 11.39 9.22 8.56
N VAL A 328 12.57 8.62 8.80
CA VAL A 328 13.85 9.34 8.93
C VAL A 328 14.19 10.07 7.63
N SER A 329 14.01 9.46 6.45
CA SER A 329 14.26 10.11 5.17
C SER A 329 13.34 11.33 4.94
N ILE A 330 12.05 11.22 5.26
CA ILE A 330 11.11 12.35 5.15
C ILE A 330 11.47 13.45 6.15
N LEU A 331 11.76 13.11 7.41
CA LEU A 331 12.20 14.07 8.43
C LEU A 331 13.49 14.80 8.02
N THR A 332 14.43 14.06 7.44
CA THR A 332 15.70 14.59 6.95
C THR A 332 15.48 15.55 5.79
N THR A 333 14.63 15.20 4.82
CA THR A 333 14.32 16.04 3.65
C THR A 333 13.52 17.29 4.02
N SER A 334 12.69 17.20 5.06
CA SER A 334 11.83 18.28 5.55
C SER A 334 12.43 19.06 6.73
N ALA A 335 13.69 18.81 7.08
CA ALA A 335 14.33 19.42 8.23
C ALA A 335 14.38 20.96 8.11
N PRO A 336 13.99 21.72 9.16
CA PRO A 336 13.94 23.17 9.09
C PRO A 336 15.33 23.83 9.17
N THR A 337 16.34 23.11 9.69
CA THR A 337 17.71 23.60 9.87
C THR A 337 18.73 22.45 9.75
N GLU A 338 19.99 22.76 9.50
CA GLU A 338 21.09 21.78 9.52
C GLU A 338 21.26 21.13 10.91
N HIS A 339 20.96 21.86 12.00
CA HIS A 339 21.01 21.31 13.35
C HIS A 339 19.98 20.18 13.56
N ALA A 340 18.81 20.28 12.94
CA ALA A 340 17.79 19.23 12.97
C ALA A 340 18.28 17.94 12.29
N VAL A 341 19.11 18.04 11.25
CA VAL A 341 19.75 16.87 10.61
C VAL A 341 20.76 16.22 11.55
N ALA A 342 21.56 17.00 12.27
CA ALA A 342 22.51 16.47 13.25
C ALA A 342 21.81 15.74 14.41
N LEU A 343 20.64 16.21 14.84
CA LEU A 343 19.82 15.52 15.85
C LEU A 343 19.37 14.13 15.35
N LEU A 344 18.98 14.00 14.09
CA LEU A 344 18.60 12.71 13.50
C LEU A 344 19.76 11.71 13.46
N GLN A 345 20.99 12.17 13.18
CA GLN A 345 22.17 11.30 13.17
C GLN A 345 22.53 10.78 14.57
N THR A 346 22.29 11.59 15.60
CA THR A 346 22.56 11.20 17.00
C THR A 346 21.45 10.35 17.62
N CYS A 347 20.26 10.37 17.03
CA CYS A 347 19.06 9.72 17.56
C CYS A 347 18.57 8.63 16.60
N GLY A 348 18.80 7.35 16.90
CA GLY A 348 18.17 6.27 16.12
C GLY A 348 18.99 5.03 15.79
N GLY A 349 20.15 4.82 16.42
CA GLY A 349 20.98 3.64 16.11
C GLY A 349 21.56 3.64 14.69
N ILE A 350 21.43 4.75 13.95
CA ILE A 350 22.06 4.99 12.66
C ILE A 350 23.47 5.52 12.94
N GLU A 351 24.42 4.61 13.14
CA GLU A 351 25.84 4.96 13.28
C GLU A 351 26.43 5.32 11.91
N THR A 352 26.12 6.50 11.37
CA THR A 352 26.77 7.01 10.15
C THR A 352 27.96 7.90 10.43
N VAL A 353 29.09 7.46 9.87
CA VAL A 353 30.28 8.16 9.34
C VAL A 353 30.50 9.63 9.78
N ASN A 354 31.68 9.82 10.40
CA ASN A 354 32.47 11.05 10.59
C ASN A 354 31.72 12.35 11.00
N PRO A 355 31.81 12.78 12.27
CA PRO A 355 31.13 13.99 12.79
C PRO A 355 31.64 15.33 12.22
N SER A 356 32.53 15.29 11.22
CA SER A 356 33.26 16.45 10.70
C SER A 356 32.55 17.17 9.54
N SER A 357 31.50 16.57 8.94
CA SER A 357 30.63 17.22 7.94
C SER A 357 29.33 16.42 7.78
N PRO A 358 28.21 16.83 8.41
CA PRO A 358 26.96 16.09 8.33
C PRO A 358 26.24 16.45 7.03
N ALA A 359 26.65 15.86 5.91
CA ALA A 359 25.88 16.03 4.68
C ALA A 359 24.55 15.28 4.87
N GLN A 360 23.44 16.02 4.79
CA GLN A 360 22.07 15.49 4.73
C GLN A 360 21.96 14.30 3.76
N GLU A 361 22.68 14.39 2.64
CA GLU A 361 22.80 13.36 1.61
C GLU A 361 23.38 12.03 2.13
N ASP A 362 24.35 12.06 3.04
CA ASP A 362 24.97 10.83 3.57
C ASP A 362 24.00 10.05 4.45
N LEU A 363 23.20 10.77 5.26
CA LEU A 363 22.14 10.16 6.06
C LEU A 363 21.05 9.55 5.17
N LEU A 364 20.63 10.29 4.13
CA LEU A 364 19.63 9.82 3.18
C LEU A 364 20.11 8.58 2.42
N GLU A 365 21.35 8.59 1.91
CA GLU A 365 21.94 7.47 1.19
C GLU A 365 22.10 6.25 2.11
N HIS A 366 22.58 6.43 3.34
CA HIS A 366 22.70 5.32 4.30
C HIS A 366 21.33 4.68 4.60
N THR A 367 20.33 5.52 4.89
CA THR A 367 18.96 5.09 5.18
C THR A 367 18.38 4.30 4.01
N ALA A 368 18.58 4.78 2.78
CA ALA A 368 18.16 4.08 1.57
C ALA A 368 18.86 2.71 1.42
N LEU A 369 20.19 2.66 1.58
CA LEU A 369 20.96 1.43 1.45
C LEU A 369 20.60 0.38 2.50
N GLU A 370 20.37 0.80 3.74
CA GLU A 370 19.87 -0.08 4.81
C GLU A 370 18.49 -0.63 4.44
N LEU A 371 17.57 0.21 3.97
CA LEU A 371 16.22 -0.18 3.56
C LEU A 371 16.24 -1.28 2.48
N PHE A 372 17.02 -1.12 1.42
CA PHE A 372 17.20 -2.16 0.39
C PHE A 372 17.89 -3.41 0.94
N GLY A 373 18.90 -3.24 1.81
CA GLY A 373 19.58 -4.33 2.48
C GLY A 373 18.62 -5.20 3.29
N ILE A 374 17.77 -4.59 4.12
CA ILE A 374 16.75 -5.28 4.91
C ILE A 374 15.80 -6.07 4.01
N ALA A 375 15.32 -5.47 2.93
CA ALA A 375 14.33 -6.07 2.06
C ALA A 375 14.88 -7.31 1.34
N PHE A 376 16.06 -7.19 0.73
CA PHE A 376 16.67 -8.29 -0.01
C PHE A 376 17.36 -9.33 0.88
N THR A 377 17.73 -8.97 2.12
CA THR A 377 18.19 -9.97 3.10
C THR A 377 17.03 -10.82 3.58
N THR A 378 15.90 -10.19 3.90
CA THR A 378 14.71 -10.89 4.38
C THR A 378 14.12 -11.78 3.30
N ASN A 379 14.03 -11.28 2.06
CA ASN A 379 13.59 -12.04 0.88
C ASN A 379 12.26 -12.79 1.08
N MET A 380 11.33 -12.21 1.84
CA MET A 380 9.97 -12.70 2.01
C MET A 380 9.01 -11.82 1.21
N SER A 381 8.07 -12.43 0.49
CA SER A 381 7.12 -11.70 -0.36
C SER A 381 6.37 -10.61 0.41
N VAL A 382 5.87 -10.93 1.61
CA VAL A 382 5.16 -9.98 2.49
C VAL A 382 5.99 -8.74 2.86
N VAL A 383 7.30 -8.89 3.09
CA VAL A 383 8.18 -7.76 3.40
C VAL A 383 8.50 -6.97 2.14
N LEU A 384 8.76 -7.65 1.02
CA LEU A 384 9.06 -7.01 -0.25
C LEU A 384 7.90 -6.13 -0.74
N VAL A 385 6.68 -6.67 -0.79
CA VAL A 385 5.50 -5.92 -1.27
C VAL A 385 5.24 -4.65 -0.43
N ASN A 386 5.40 -4.73 0.88
CA ASN A 386 5.22 -3.57 1.78
C ASN A 386 6.43 -2.61 1.75
N SER A 387 7.60 -3.03 1.25
CA SER A 387 8.79 -2.18 1.14
C SER A 387 8.84 -1.34 -0.13
N PHE A 388 7.99 -1.61 -1.14
CA PHE A 388 8.09 -0.94 -2.44
C PHE A 388 7.79 0.57 -2.40
N GLY A 389 6.85 1.02 -1.58
CA GLY A 389 6.64 2.45 -1.35
C GLY A 389 7.86 3.12 -0.70
N PRO A 390 8.33 2.61 0.45
CA PRO A 390 9.57 3.06 1.09
C PRO A 390 10.79 3.06 0.13
N MET A 391 10.94 2.04 -0.71
CA MET A 391 11.99 1.95 -1.74
C MET A 391 11.85 3.02 -2.82
N ALA A 392 10.64 3.25 -3.34
CA ALA A 392 10.38 4.26 -4.36
C ALA A 392 10.75 5.66 -3.84
N TYR A 393 10.39 5.96 -2.59
CA TYR A 393 10.73 7.24 -2.00
C TYR A 393 12.22 7.37 -1.67
N CYS A 394 12.80 6.42 -0.94
CA CYS A 394 14.16 6.55 -0.41
C CYS A 394 15.24 6.22 -1.44
N GLY A 395 14.97 5.35 -2.42
CA GLY A 395 15.98 4.86 -3.35
C GLY A 395 16.56 5.93 -4.27
N ARG A 396 15.85 7.05 -4.47
CA ARG A 396 16.36 8.22 -5.21
C ARG A 396 17.64 8.81 -4.62
N PHE A 397 17.91 8.57 -3.33
CA PHE A 397 19.05 9.15 -2.62
C PHE A 397 20.33 8.30 -2.74
N ILE A 398 20.31 7.20 -3.49
CA ILE A 398 21.46 6.31 -3.67
C ILE A 398 22.37 6.88 -4.76
N ARG A 399 23.62 7.14 -4.41
CA ARG A 399 24.64 7.72 -5.30
C ARG A 399 25.67 6.67 -5.76
N ALA A 400 25.92 5.67 -4.92
CA ALA A 400 26.89 4.61 -5.25
C ALA A 400 26.41 3.73 -6.43
N GLU A 401 27.06 3.86 -7.59
CA GLU A 401 26.72 3.13 -8.83
C GLU A 401 26.65 1.60 -8.63
N ALA A 402 27.60 1.02 -7.87
CA ALA A 402 27.59 -0.42 -7.58
C ALA A 402 26.33 -0.86 -6.81
N ALA A 403 25.78 0.00 -5.94
CA ALA A 403 24.54 -0.27 -5.24
C ALA A 403 23.32 -0.11 -6.16
N GLN A 404 23.30 0.92 -7.01
CA GLN A 404 22.26 1.13 -8.02
C GLN A 404 22.12 -0.11 -8.93
N GLN A 405 23.25 -0.60 -9.47
CA GLN A 405 23.28 -1.80 -10.31
C GLN A 405 22.77 -3.05 -9.58
N GLU A 406 23.22 -3.26 -8.33
CA GLU A 406 22.76 -4.40 -7.52
C GLU A 406 21.27 -4.32 -7.20
N ILE A 407 20.72 -3.12 -6.94
CA ILE A 407 19.29 -2.91 -6.71
C ILE A 407 18.47 -3.29 -7.94
N ILE A 408 18.83 -2.78 -9.12
CA ILE A 408 18.10 -3.10 -10.37
C ILE A 408 18.15 -4.60 -10.65
N ARG A 409 19.29 -5.24 -10.41
CA ARG A 409 19.44 -6.70 -10.56
C ARG A 409 18.53 -7.47 -9.60
N ARG A 410 18.45 -7.06 -8.33
CA ARG A 410 17.61 -7.71 -7.31
C ARG A 410 16.12 -7.49 -7.56
N LEU A 411 15.73 -6.27 -7.92
CA LEU A 411 14.36 -5.93 -8.32
C LEU A 411 13.92 -6.83 -9.49
N SER A 412 14.73 -6.92 -10.54
CA SER A 412 14.44 -7.76 -11.70
C SER A 412 14.22 -9.24 -11.34
N ALA A 413 14.94 -9.75 -10.34
CA ALA A 413 14.75 -11.11 -9.84
C ALA A 413 13.42 -11.29 -9.09
N CYS A 414 12.95 -10.27 -8.37
CA CYS A 414 11.68 -10.30 -7.61
C CYS A 414 10.44 -10.38 -8.52
N LYS A 415 10.52 -9.82 -9.74
CA LYS A 415 9.41 -9.76 -10.70
C LYS A 415 8.76 -11.13 -10.95
N LYS A 416 9.57 -12.18 -11.12
CA LYS A 416 9.08 -13.54 -11.40
C LYS A 416 8.31 -14.15 -10.25
N THR A 417 8.64 -13.77 -9.01
CA THR A 417 8.09 -14.40 -7.81
C THR A 417 6.87 -13.66 -7.27
N ILE A 418 6.83 -12.33 -7.42
CA ILE A 418 5.83 -11.48 -6.77
C ILE A 418 4.78 -10.98 -7.77
N GLY A 419 5.09 -10.91 -9.07
CA GLY A 419 4.16 -10.40 -10.09
C GLY A 419 3.88 -8.89 -10.01
N TRP A 420 4.43 -8.18 -9.02
CA TRP A 420 4.35 -6.72 -8.86
C TRP A 420 4.94 -5.99 -10.08
N PRO A 421 4.48 -4.77 -10.43
CA PRO A 421 5.01 -3.96 -11.52
C PRO A 421 6.40 -3.39 -11.20
N ILE A 422 7.39 -4.27 -11.03
CA ILE A 422 8.77 -3.90 -10.66
C ILE A 422 9.42 -2.99 -11.71
N ASP A 423 9.06 -3.13 -12.99
CA ASP A 423 9.64 -2.30 -14.06
C ASP A 423 9.37 -0.81 -13.82
N ARG A 424 8.20 -0.47 -13.25
CA ARG A 424 7.86 0.90 -12.87
C ARG A 424 8.80 1.44 -11.78
N LEU A 425 9.03 0.65 -10.74
CA LEU A 425 9.96 1.01 -9.66
C LEU A 425 11.40 1.16 -10.17
N ALA A 426 11.86 0.18 -10.95
CA ALA A 426 13.20 0.19 -11.52
C ALA A 426 13.43 1.44 -12.39
N LYS A 427 12.46 1.77 -13.26
CA LYS A 427 12.52 2.96 -14.09
C LYS A 427 12.51 4.25 -13.26
N LEU A 428 11.60 4.34 -12.27
CA LEU A 428 11.54 5.50 -11.37
C LEU A 428 12.87 5.77 -10.66
N LEU A 429 13.56 4.70 -10.25
CA LEU A 429 14.87 4.82 -9.61
C LEU A 429 15.97 5.22 -10.61
N GLN A 430 15.99 4.62 -11.80
CA GLN A 430 16.93 4.97 -12.86
C GLN A 430 16.80 6.44 -13.27
N ASP A 431 15.58 6.90 -13.52
CA ASP A 431 15.27 8.29 -13.87
C ASP A 431 15.68 9.28 -12.75
N ALA A 432 15.83 8.82 -11.50
CA ALA A 432 16.26 9.64 -10.37
C ALA A 432 17.78 9.64 -10.14
N TRP A 433 18.51 8.72 -10.76
CA TRP A 433 19.97 8.61 -10.66
C TRP A 433 20.71 9.22 -11.86
N ASP A 434 20.01 9.35 -13.00
CA ASP A 434 20.43 10.10 -14.19
C ASP A 434 20.38 11.63 -13.94
#